data_AF-A0A9D0H1Z2-F1
#
_entry.id   AF-A0A9D0H1Z2-F1
#
_cell.length_a   1.000
_cell.length_b   1.000
_cell.length_c   1.000
_cell.angle_alpha   90.00
_cell.angle_beta   90.00
_cell.angle_gamma   90.00
#
_symmetry.space_group_name_H-M   'P 1'
#
loop_
_entity.id
_entity.type
_entity.pdbx_description
1 polymer ?
#
loop_
_entity_poly.entity_id
_entity_poly.type
_entity_poly.pdbx_seq_one_letter_code
_entity_poly.pdbx_strand_id
1 'polypeptide(L)'
;MIDLIFFVLFLYLVLVGAYRGFIELFIKAIGFAVGVAAGIKYSEKFASFLSSYFHSSPAVLNFFSFSLIAVFIFSLSFLVYFFVKRIFIKKKRFGLWDRIVGASGGALIFLIIVAGLSYYSEKNRLVNDLTKSSKIISILKR
;
A
#
# COMPACT_ATOMS: atom_id res chain seq x y z
N MET A 1 -18.40 -18.47 -0.80
CA MET A 1 -17.19 -18.30 0.04
C MET A 1 -16.40 -17.05 -0.33
N ILE A 2 -16.15 -16.79 -1.63
CA ILE A 2 -15.39 -15.61 -2.04
C ILE A 2 -16.05 -14.26 -1.69
N ASP A 3 -17.38 -14.18 -1.68
CA ASP A 3 -18.09 -12.97 -1.22
C ASP A 3 -17.80 -12.65 0.26
N LEU A 4 -17.59 -13.66 1.11
CA LEU A 4 -17.20 -13.45 2.50
C LEU A 4 -15.78 -12.92 2.59
N ILE A 5 -14.87 -13.41 1.74
CA ILE A 5 -13.50 -12.88 1.63
C ILE A 5 -13.54 -11.41 1.22
N PHE A 6 -14.35 -11.05 0.22
CA PHE A 6 -14.52 -9.66 -0.18
C PHE A 6 -15.15 -8.80 0.92
N PHE A 7 -16.13 -9.31 1.64
CA PHE A 7 -16.73 -8.59 2.76
C PHE A 7 -15.72 -8.32 3.88
N VAL A 8 -14.92 -9.33 4.26
CA VAL A 8 -13.84 -9.17 5.25
C VAL A 8 -12.78 -8.18 4.75
N LEU A 9 -12.40 -8.26 3.47
CA LEU A 9 -11.45 -7.32 2.86
C LEU A 9 -11.99 -5.89 2.87
N PHE A 10 -13.27 -5.69 2.52
CA PHE A 10 -13.93 -4.39 2.56
C PHE A 10 -13.92 -3.82 3.98
N LEU A 11 -14.37 -4.60 4.97
CA LEU A 11 -14.35 -4.18 6.37
C LEU A 11 -12.93 -3.84 6.83
N TYR A 12 -11.94 -4.67 6.49
CA TYR A 12 -10.55 -4.41 6.83
C TYR A 12 -10.07 -3.08 6.25
N LEU A 13 -10.28 -2.83 4.95
CA LEU A 13 -9.83 -1.59 4.29
C LEU A 13 -10.52 -0.36 4.87
N VAL A 14 -11.84 -0.42 5.12
CA VAL A 14 -12.61 0.66 5.73
C VAL A 14 -12.15 0.92 7.16
N LEU A 15 -11.97 -0.12 7.98
CA LEU A 15 -11.53 0.01 9.37
C LEU A 15 -10.11 0.54 9.48
N VAL A 16 -9.19 0.07 8.62
CA VAL A 16 -7.82 0.60 8.55
C VAL A 16 -7.83 2.08 8.16
N GLY A 17 -8.65 2.47 7.19
CA GLY A 17 -8.87 3.86 6.80
C GLY A 17 -9.43 4.71 7.93
N ALA A 18 -10.44 4.22 8.63
CA ALA A 18 -11.07 4.90 9.77
C ALA A 18 -10.16 5.02 10.99
N TYR A 19 -9.30 4.01 11.23
CA TYR A 19 -8.44 3.97 12.40
C TYR A 19 -7.17 4.80 12.21
N ARG A 20 -6.48 4.63 11.07
CA ARG A 20 -5.22 5.32 10.76
C ARG A 20 -5.42 6.71 10.18
N GLY A 21 -6.56 6.96 9.55
CA GLY A 21 -6.83 8.20 8.84
C GLY A 21 -6.19 8.24 7.45
N PHE A 22 -6.72 9.09 6.58
CA PHE A 22 -6.24 9.22 5.21
C PHE A 22 -4.80 9.73 5.14
N ILE A 23 -4.46 10.75 5.92
CA ILE A 23 -3.15 11.40 5.88
C ILE A 23 -2.03 10.44 6.25
N GLU A 24 -2.23 9.60 7.27
CA GLU A 24 -1.23 8.59 7.65
C GLU A 24 -0.98 7.60 6.52
N LEU A 25 -2.07 7.07 5.94
CA LEU A 25 -1.99 6.10 4.84
C LEU A 25 -1.34 6.72 3.60
N PHE A 26 -1.70 7.97 3.27
CA PHE A 26 -1.19 8.69 2.13
C PHE A 26 0.32 8.97 2.26
N ILE A 27 0.77 9.49 3.40
CA ILE A 27 2.20 9.75 3.65
C ILE A 27 3.01 8.45 3.59
N LYS A 28 2.51 7.37 4.18
CA LYS A 28 3.20 6.07 4.14
C LYS A 28 3.22 5.47 2.74
N ALA A 29 2.14 5.62 1.97
CA ALA A 29 2.08 5.16 0.59
C ALA A 29 3.10 5.91 -0.29
N ILE A 30 3.19 7.22 -0.16
CA ILE A 30 4.22 8.02 -0.83
C ILE A 30 5.62 7.60 -0.38
N GLY A 31 5.82 7.45 0.93
CA GLY A 31 7.10 7.01 1.49
C GLY A 31 7.55 5.66 0.94
N PHE A 32 6.61 4.72 0.79
CA PHE A 32 6.86 3.43 0.17
C PHE A 32 7.21 3.57 -1.32
N ALA A 33 6.40 4.30 -2.10
CA ALA A 33 6.63 4.49 -3.53
C ALA A 33 7.98 5.17 -3.81
N VAL A 34 8.31 6.23 -3.06
CA VAL A 34 9.59 6.92 -3.13
C VAL A 34 10.73 6.01 -2.68
N GLY A 35 10.54 5.23 -1.61
CA GLY A 35 11.52 4.27 -1.12
C GLY A 35 11.87 3.20 -2.16
N VAL A 36 10.86 2.63 -2.82
CA VAL A 36 11.06 1.67 -3.91
C VAL A 36 11.75 2.32 -5.11
N ALA A 37 11.27 3.49 -5.56
CA ALA A 37 11.85 4.18 -6.70
C ALA A 37 13.32 4.58 -6.46
N ALA A 38 13.63 5.08 -5.26
CA ALA A 38 14.99 5.39 -4.86
C ALA A 38 15.84 4.13 -4.70
N GLY A 39 15.30 3.06 -4.13
CA GLY A 39 15.97 1.78 -4.03
C GLY A 39 16.39 1.25 -5.41
N ILE A 40 15.48 1.27 -6.39
CA ILE A 40 15.79 0.85 -7.77
C ILE A 40 16.89 1.73 -8.36
N LYS A 41 16.79 3.05 -8.19
CA LYS A 41 17.71 4.02 -8.82
C LYS A 41 19.11 4.06 -8.19
N TYR A 42 19.23 3.81 -6.89
CA TYR A 42 20.47 4.05 -6.14
C TYR A 42 21.09 2.78 -5.55
N SER A 43 20.44 1.62 -5.63
CA SER A 43 20.93 0.36 -5.05
C SER A 43 22.32 -0.04 -5.55
N GLU A 44 22.60 0.05 -6.85
CA GLU A 44 23.90 -0.32 -7.43
C GLU A 44 25.04 0.58 -6.93
N LYS A 45 24.81 1.89 -6.88
CA LYS A 45 25.79 2.86 -6.37
C LYS A 45 26.07 2.68 -4.88
N PHE A 46 25.04 2.30 -4.12
CA PHE A 46 25.20 2.03 -2.69
C PHE A 46 25.87 0.68 -2.46
N ALA A 47 25.59 -0.33 -3.29
CA ALA A 47 26.25 -1.63 -3.23
C ALA A 47 27.75 -1.56 -3.51
N SER A 48 28.21 -0.72 -4.45
CA SER A 48 29.65 -0.52 -4.70
C SER A 48 30.36 0.17 -3.52
N PHE A 49 29.64 0.98 -2.73
CA PHE A 49 30.16 1.50 -1.48
C PHE A 49 30.25 0.40 -0.40
N LEU A 50 29.24 -0.47 -0.31
CA LEU A 50 29.21 -1.58 0.66
C LEU A 50 30.20 -2.72 0.32
N SER A 51 30.56 -2.91 -0.95
CA SER A 51 31.48 -3.99 -1.34
C SER A 51 32.86 -3.88 -0.70
N SER A 52 33.25 -2.69 -0.25
CA SER A 52 34.50 -2.48 0.51
C SER A 52 34.45 -3.07 1.92
N TYR A 53 33.25 -3.30 2.47
CA TYR A 53 33.04 -3.79 3.83
C TYR A 53 32.53 -5.24 3.87
N PHE A 54 31.87 -5.69 2.79
CA PHE A 54 31.22 -7.00 2.72
C PHE A 54 31.75 -7.82 1.55
N HIS A 55 32.37 -8.96 1.84
CA HIS A 55 32.77 -9.94 0.84
C HIS A 55 31.59 -10.87 0.52
N SER A 56 30.69 -10.41 -0.34
CA SER A 56 29.49 -11.15 -0.75
C SER A 56 29.25 -11.01 -2.25
N SER A 57 28.38 -11.86 -2.81
CA SER A 57 28.07 -11.78 -4.23
C SER A 57 27.43 -10.41 -4.59
N PRO A 58 27.70 -9.86 -5.79
CA PRO A 58 27.13 -8.57 -6.21
C PRO A 58 25.60 -8.54 -6.18
N ALA A 59 24.95 -9.65 -6.52
CA ALA A 59 23.50 -9.76 -6.48
C ALA A 59 22.94 -9.60 -5.06
N VAL A 60 23.57 -10.23 -4.06
CA VAL A 60 23.17 -10.12 -2.66
C VAL A 60 23.39 -8.69 -2.14
N LEU A 61 24.51 -8.06 -2.51
CA LEU A 61 24.80 -6.68 -2.12
C LEU A 61 23.83 -5.67 -2.74
N ASN A 62 23.46 -5.84 -4.01
CA ASN A 62 22.46 -5.00 -4.67
C ASN A 62 21.08 -5.12 -4.02
N PHE A 63 20.65 -6.35 -3.73
CA PHE A 63 19.39 -6.59 -3.03
C PHE A 63 19.40 -5.99 -1.62
N PHE A 64 20.48 -6.20 -0.87
CA PHE A 64 20.63 -5.64 0.46
C PHE A 64 20.62 -4.11 0.47
N SER A 65 21.35 -3.49 -0.47
CA SER A 65 21.35 -2.03 -0.67
C SER A 65 19.97 -1.50 -1.03
N PHE A 66 19.25 -2.16 -1.94
CA PHE A 66 17.86 -1.83 -2.25
C PHE A 66 16.99 -1.86 -0.99
N SER A 67 17.04 -2.96 -0.23
CA SER A 67 16.26 -3.12 0.99
C SER A 67 16.58 -2.05 2.03
N LEU A 68 17.87 -1.74 2.24
CA LEU A 68 18.28 -0.69 3.17
C LEU A 68 17.73 0.68 2.78
N ILE A 69 17.87 1.06 1.50
CA ILE A 69 17.36 2.35 0.99
C ILE A 69 15.85 2.41 1.14
N ALA A 70 15.13 1.35 0.72
CA ALA A 70 13.68 1.31 0.78
C ALA A 70 13.18 1.40 2.24
N VAL A 71 13.78 0.62 3.15
CA VAL A 71 13.42 0.64 4.57
C VAL A 71 13.76 1.99 5.21
N PHE A 72 14.91 2.59 4.88
CA PHE A 72 15.31 3.87 5.42
C PHE A 72 14.34 4.99 5.01
N ILE A 73 14.03 5.09 3.72
CA ILE A 73 13.08 6.09 3.21
C ILE A 73 11.67 5.84 3.72
N PHE A 74 11.24 4.57 3.75
CA PHE A 74 9.94 4.23 4.33
C PHE A 74 9.88 4.61 5.81
N SER A 75 10.95 4.39 6.58
CA SER A 75 11.06 4.80 7.98
C SER A 75 10.99 6.32 8.15
N LEU A 76 11.63 7.09 7.26
CA LEU A 76 11.52 8.55 7.24
C LEU A 76 10.08 9.04 7.05
N SER A 77 9.23 8.30 6.33
CA SER A 77 7.82 8.66 6.18
C SER A 77 7.05 8.67 7.50
N PHE A 78 7.41 7.82 8.47
CA PHE A 78 6.82 7.84 9.81
C PHE A 78 7.19 9.11 10.56
N LEU A 79 8.43 9.57 10.35
CA LEU A 79 8.96 10.78 10.97
C LEU A 79 8.28 12.02 10.38
N VAL A 80 8.07 12.05 9.07
CA VAL A 80 7.25 13.08 8.39
C VAL A 80 5.83 13.09 8.94
N TYR A 81 5.18 11.92 9.04
CA TYR A 81 3.84 11.80 9.60
C TYR A 81 3.78 12.30 11.06
N PHE A 82 4.78 12.00 11.88
CA PHE A 82 4.85 12.47 13.26
C PHE A 82 4.82 14.00 13.34
N PHE A 83 5.58 14.69 12.49
CA PHE A 83 5.55 16.15 12.42
C PHE A 83 4.21 16.69 11.91
N VAL A 84 3.65 16.12 10.84
CA VAL A 84 2.34 16.51 10.30
C VAL A 84 1.26 16.36 11.39
N LYS A 85 1.26 15.24 12.11
CA LYS A 85 0.34 15.01 13.22
C LYS A 85 0.49 16.06 14.31
N ARG A 86 1.71 16.41 14.70
CA ARG A 86 1.97 17.43 15.74
C ARG A 86 1.43 18.82 15.37
N ILE A 87 1.47 19.17 14.09
CA ILE A 87 1.02 20.48 13.57
C ILE A 87 -0.51 20.50 13.37
N PHE A 88 -1.09 19.49 12.72
CA PHE A 88 -2.47 19.54 12.25
C PHE A 88 -3.49 18.93 13.23
N ILE A 89 -3.11 17.90 14.01
CA ILE A 89 -4.07 17.11 14.81
C ILE A 89 -4.41 17.76 16.16
N LYS A 90 -3.81 18.91 16.51
CA LYS A 90 -4.31 19.71 17.66
C LYS A 90 -5.77 20.18 17.48
N LYS A 91 -6.29 20.21 16.24
CA LYS A 91 -7.69 20.55 15.96
C LYS A 91 -8.54 19.27 15.91
N LYS A 92 -9.32 19.01 16.97
CA LYS A 92 -10.19 17.82 17.14
C LYS A 92 -11.11 17.54 15.93
N ARG A 93 -11.58 18.58 15.22
CA ARG A 93 -12.39 18.44 14.00
C ARG A 93 -11.62 17.86 12.81
N PHE A 94 -10.33 18.17 12.69
CA PHE A 94 -9.51 17.68 11.57
C PHE A 94 -9.29 16.16 11.65
N GLY A 95 -9.11 15.63 12.87
CA GLY A 95 -8.99 14.18 13.07
C GLY A 95 -10.26 13.39 12.73
N LEU A 96 -11.45 13.97 12.86
CA LEU A 96 -12.70 13.30 12.45
C LEU A 96 -12.82 13.24 10.92
N TRP A 97 -12.57 14.37 10.24
CA TRP A 97 -12.60 14.42 8.78
C TRP A 97 -11.55 13.51 8.14
N ASP A 98 -10.33 13.48 8.68
CA ASP A 98 -9.25 12.60 8.21
C ASP A 98 -9.64 11.11 8.27
N ARG A 99 -10.34 10.70 9.32
CA ARG A 99 -10.83 9.32 9.49
C ARG A 99 -11.98 8.98 8.55
N ILE A 100 -12.91 9.91 8.34
CA ILE A 100 -14.02 9.73 7.39
C ILE A 100 -13.46 9.60 5.97
N VAL A 101 -12.56 10.50 5.57
CA VAL A 101 -11.90 10.43 4.26
C VAL A 101 -11.07 9.15 4.14
N GLY A 102 -10.41 8.72 5.21
CA GLY A 102 -9.67 7.45 5.25
C GLY A 102 -10.58 6.24 5.02
N ALA A 103 -11.72 6.18 5.71
CA ALA A 103 -12.72 5.13 5.55
C ALA A 103 -13.28 5.08 4.11
N SER A 104 -13.65 6.24 3.56
CA SER A 104 -14.11 6.37 2.18
C SER A 104 -13.02 5.96 1.18
N GLY A 105 -11.76 6.31 1.44
CA GLY A 105 -10.61 5.87 0.65
C GLY A 105 -10.44 4.35 0.66
N GLY A 106 -10.61 3.71 1.82
CA GLY A 106 -10.62 2.25 1.95
C GLY A 106 -11.72 1.59 1.12
N ALA A 107 -12.92 2.17 1.12
CA ALA A 107 -14.02 1.72 0.27
C ALA A 107 -13.72 1.88 -1.23
N LEU A 108 -13.11 2.99 -1.64
CA LEU A 108 -12.69 3.21 -3.03
C LEU A 108 -11.64 2.20 -3.48
N ILE A 109 -10.64 1.91 -2.64
CA ILE A 109 -9.62 0.89 -2.93
C ILE A 109 -10.29 -0.48 -3.13
N PHE A 110 -11.24 -0.83 -2.27
CA PHE A 110 -12.01 -2.07 -2.43
C PHE A 110 -12.72 -2.12 -3.78
N LEU A 111 -13.41 -1.04 -4.18
CA LEU A 111 -14.08 -0.97 -5.49
C LEU A 111 -13.10 -1.15 -6.64
N ILE A 112 -11.91 -0.53 -6.58
CA ILE A 112 -10.86 -0.71 -7.59
C ILE A 112 -10.41 -2.17 -7.69
N ILE A 113 -10.20 -2.84 -6.55
CA ILE A 113 -9.80 -4.25 -6.52
C ILE A 113 -10.88 -5.12 -7.16
N VAL A 114 -12.15 -4.95 -6.79
CA VAL A 114 -13.26 -5.75 -7.33
C VAL A 114 -13.46 -5.45 -8.83
N ALA A 115 -13.35 -4.19 -9.26
CA ALA A 115 -13.43 -3.82 -10.67
C ALA A 115 -12.29 -4.45 -11.48
N GLY A 116 -11.06 -4.42 -10.95
CA GLY A 116 -9.92 -5.10 -11.56
C GLY A 116 -10.13 -6.61 -11.67
N LEU A 117 -10.60 -7.26 -10.60
CA LEU A 117 -10.93 -8.68 -10.62
C LEU A 117 -12.04 -9.00 -11.63
N SER A 118 -13.07 -8.16 -11.74
CA SER A 118 -14.12 -8.30 -12.75
C SER A 118 -13.52 -8.27 -14.16
N TYR A 119 -12.72 -7.25 -14.47
CA TYR A 119 -12.04 -7.11 -15.77
C TYR A 119 -11.12 -8.30 -16.09
N TYR A 120 -10.33 -8.77 -15.13
CA TYR A 120 -9.44 -9.91 -15.33
C TYR A 120 -10.18 -11.25 -15.40
N SER A 121 -11.35 -11.37 -14.75
CA SER A 121 -12.17 -12.58 -14.82
C SER A 121 -12.69 -12.84 -16.24
N GLU A 122 -12.87 -11.80 -17.06
CA GLU A 122 -13.26 -11.96 -18.47
C GLU A 122 -12.12 -12.47 -19.34
N LYS A 123 -10.87 -12.20 -18.93
CA LYS A 123 -9.66 -12.50 -19.71
C LYS A 123 -8.95 -13.78 -19.29
N ASN A 124 -9.22 -14.29 -18.09
CA ASN A 124 -8.49 -15.41 -17.52
C ASN A 124 -9.45 -16.45 -16.93
N ARG A 125 -9.40 -17.68 -17.46
CA ARG A 125 -10.26 -18.80 -17.02
C ARG A 125 -10.13 -19.10 -15.53
N LEU A 126 -8.91 -19.07 -14.97
CA LEU A 126 -8.70 -19.36 -13.55
C LEU A 126 -9.40 -18.33 -12.65
N VAL A 127 -9.25 -17.04 -12.99
CA VAL A 127 -9.90 -15.96 -12.25
C VAL A 127 -11.40 -16.05 -12.41
N ASN A 128 -11.89 -16.37 -13.62
CA ASN A 128 -13.31 -16.59 -13.86
C ASN A 128 -13.88 -17.70 -12.98
N ASP A 129 -13.25 -18.88 -12.96
CA ASP A 129 -13.74 -20.03 -12.20
C ASP A 129 -13.80 -19.75 -10.69
N LEU A 130 -12.80 -19.02 -10.16
CA LEU A 130 -12.77 -18.60 -8.76
C LEU A 130 -13.84 -17.55 -8.42
N THR A 131 -14.24 -16.71 -9.38
CA THR A 131 -15.12 -15.56 -9.17
C THR A 131 -16.55 -15.76 -9.67
N LYS A 132 -16.82 -16.81 -10.45
CA LYS A 132 -18.12 -17.08 -11.09
C LYS A 132 -19.28 -17.20 -10.10
N SER A 133 -19.01 -17.65 -8.88
CA SER A 133 -20.01 -17.77 -7.81
C SER A 133 -20.20 -16.51 -6.96
N SER A 134 -19.43 -15.44 -7.23
CA SER A 134 -19.47 -14.19 -6.48
C SER A 134 -20.66 -13.32 -6.90
N LYS A 135 -21.54 -12.99 -5.97
CA LYS A 135 -22.61 -11.99 -6.21
C LYS A 135 -22.03 -10.60 -6.36
N ILE A 136 -20.99 -10.26 -5.60
CA ILE A 136 -20.36 -8.93 -5.62
C ILE A 136 -19.77 -8.64 -7.01
N ILE A 137 -19.08 -9.61 -7.62
CA ILE A 137 -18.53 -9.45 -8.97
C ILE A 137 -19.64 -9.44 -10.02
N SER A 138 -20.69 -10.24 -9.86
CA SER A 138 -21.81 -10.26 -10.82
C SER A 138 -22.54 -8.91 -10.92
N ILE A 139 -22.59 -8.14 -9.83
CA ILE A 139 -23.18 -6.80 -9.81
C ILE A 139 -22.35 -5.83 -10.67
N LEU A 140 -21.02 -5.97 -10.67
CA LEU A 140 -20.10 -5.10 -11.41
C LEU A 140 -20.00 -5.43 -12.90
N LYS A 141 -20.49 -6.59 -13.33
CA LYS A 141 -20.56 -7.02 -14.74
C LYS A 141 -21.86 -6.60 -15.44
N ARG A 142 -22.82 -6.08 -14.68
CA ARG A 142 -24.15 -5.71 -15.17
C ARG A 142 -24.19 -4.24 -15.54
#